data_AF-A0A8S1QXQ4-F1
#
_entry.id   AF-A0A8S1QXQ4-F1
#
_cell.length_a   1.000
_cell.length_b   1.000
_cell.length_c   1.000
_cell.angle_alpha   90.00
_cell.angle_beta   90.00
_cell.angle_gamma   90.00
#
_symmetry.space_group_name_H-M   'P 1'
#
loop_
_entity.id
_entity.type
_entity.pdbx_description
1 polymer ?
#
loop_
_entity_poly.entity_id
_entity_poly.type
_entity_poly.pdbx_seq_one_letter_code
_entity_poly.pdbx_strand_id
1 'polypeptide(L)'
;MSESPLITPLLQQYQLELQTKLNECFENNEVKGMLHFIEQLGQDIKDEPQLQDLLNLQLLRKLMKHLSSTNPQQVRSSIIILDAIMQRKIIANRLLHQRGAERTMVDLANSLLNLQQQLRHTSLELHIDELLMGLQVKYIDKKQSDLSLLKVALKSFQDNNSLFIKQLQIVLSSCESIIDQYYLFGGHLQELIYEYLLMIRQMEEKQQANFLTQLLGIYERYILDVQYTIQEMQSRTYYIKIEKQMILHQISNMYKSCAQLLNMILVLPEEIILQKRVYLMIKVLYKYIPDLRIALMGPLQLVMRNLSLFLHKDAQEYKEITIFLYQLIHSSDYDDKFKQSLLEDEDLAYLRENKYFSVKALSYVDESQTVPSLRNLNIQAAFPCYAIVQAASIYCYSFMVDKPNSLIFWSFRTLDYDVSFGLFKLLTIEDLGIIDYLNERNGVKSLIKLQRIESHKQPIIGVTVISNPGLYRIVFDNSYSYLRSKQLFYSIHLLETK
;
A
#
# COMPACT_ATOMS: atom_id res chain seq x y z
N MET A 1 1.93 41.03 -20.12
CA MET A 1 0.48 40.76 -20.02
C MET A 1 0.11 40.00 -21.28
N SER A 2 0.08 38.66 -21.22
CA SER A 2 -0.38 37.83 -22.32
C SER A 2 -1.90 37.88 -22.33
N GLU A 3 -2.48 38.27 -23.46
CA GLU A 3 -3.93 38.29 -23.66
C GLU A 3 -4.50 36.90 -23.35
N SER A 4 -5.46 36.84 -22.42
CA SER A 4 -6.20 35.61 -22.15
C SER A 4 -6.88 35.19 -23.46
N PRO A 5 -6.76 33.93 -23.90
CA PRO A 5 -7.43 33.49 -25.11
C PRO A 5 -8.92 33.81 -24.99
N LEU A 6 -9.46 34.49 -26.02
CA LEU A 6 -10.88 34.82 -26.11
C LEU A 6 -11.68 33.54 -25.92
N ILE A 7 -12.41 33.46 -24.80
CA ILE A 7 -13.31 32.35 -24.51
C ILE A 7 -14.31 32.27 -25.66
N THR A 8 -14.37 31.14 -26.36
CA THR A 8 -15.31 30.96 -27.46
C THR A 8 -16.75 30.96 -26.92
N PRO A 9 -17.73 31.50 -27.68
CA PRO A 9 -19.14 31.44 -27.29
C PRO A 9 -19.62 30.02 -26.95
N LEU A 10 -19.06 29.02 -27.63
CA LEU A 10 -19.32 27.60 -27.37
C LEU A 10 -18.87 27.17 -25.97
N LEU A 11 -17.67 27.58 -25.52
CA LEU A 11 -17.18 27.25 -24.17
C LEU A 11 -18.08 27.88 -23.09
N GLN A 12 -18.56 29.11 -23.30
CA GLN A 12 -19.50 29.77 -22.37
C GLN A 12 -20.84 29.02 -22.28
N GLN A 13 -21.37 28.57 -23.41
CA GLN A 13 -22.60 27.79 -23.45
C GLN A 13 -22.45 26.50 -22.64
N TYR A 14 -21.36 25.76 -22.87
CA TYR A 14 -21.08 24.54 -22.13
C TYR A 14 -20.82 24.77 -20.63
N GLN A 15 -20.19 25.88 -20.25
CA GLN A 15 -20.02 26.25 -18.83
C GLN A 15 -21.37 26.47 -18.14
N LEU A 16 -22.27 27.20 -18.80
CA LEU A 16 -23.61 27.47 -18.28
C LEU A 16 -24.42 26.17 -18.15
N GLU A 17 -24.34 25.31 -19.16
CA GLU A 17 -25.02 24.02 -19.16
C GLU A 17 -24.49 23.09 -18.06
N LEU A 18 -23.15 22.96 -17.93
CA LEU A 18 -22.52 22.20 -16.85
C LEU A 18 -22.99 22.69 -15.47
N GLN A 19 -23.01 24.01 -15.25
CA GLN A 19 -23.45 24.58 -13.98
C GLN A 19 -24.93 24.27 -13.70
N THR A 20 -25.77 24.37 -14.73
CA THR A 20 -27.21 24.06 -14.64
C THR A 20 -27.41 22.58 -14.30
N LYS A 21 -26.73 21.67 -15.00
CA LYS A 21 -26.83 20.21 -14.77
C LYS A 21 -26.29 19.78 -13.40
N LEU A 22 -25.24 20.43 -12.90
CA LEU A 22 -24.77 20.18 -11.53
C LEU A 22 -25.80 20.61 -10.48
N ASN A 23 -26.44 21.77 -10.67
CA ASN A 23 -27.48 22.24 -9.75
C ASN A 23 -28.69 21.29 -9.79
N GLU A 24 -29.15 20.90 -10.98
CA GLU A 24 -30.22 19.88 -11.14
C GLU A 24 -29.85 18.56 -10.44
N CYS A 25 -28.60 18.09 -10.56
CA CYS A 25 -28.15 16.88 -9.87
C CYS A 25 -28.22 17.00 -8.36
N PHE A 26 -27.76 18.11 -7.79
CA PHE A 26 -27.63 18.23 -6.33
C PHE A 26 -28.88 18.75 -5.62
N GLU A 27 -29.76 19.47 -6.32
CA GLU A 27 -31.03 19.97 -5.79
C GLU A 27 -32.18 18.99 -6.06
N ASN A 28 -32.22 18.37 -7.25
CA ASN A 28 -33.34 17.51 -7.68
C ASN A 28 -33.00 16.02 -7.72
N ASN A 29 -31.76 15.63 -7.40
CA ASN A 29 -31.26 14.25 -7.51
C ASN A 29 -31.37 13.63 -8.91
N GLU A 30 -31.35 14.47 -9.96
CA GLU A 30 -31.50 14.02 -11.33
C GLU A 30 -30.14 13.85 -12.02
N VAL A 31 -29.55 12.66 -11.91
CA VAL A 31 -28.20 12.37 -12.45
C VAL A 31 -28.21 12.16 -13.98
N LYS A 32 -29.35 11.81 -14.57
CA LYS A 32 -29.46 11.46 -16.01
C LYS A 32 -29.04 12.60 -16.93
N GLY A 33 -29.45 13.83 -16.63
CA GLY A 33 -29.09 15.01 -17.43
C GLY A 33 -27.58 15.25 -17.46
N MET A 34 -26.92 15.07 -16.32
CA MET A 34 -25.46 15.22 -16.23
C MET A 34 -24.70 14.08 -16.91
N LEU A 35 -25.20 12.84 -16.85
CA LEU A 35 -24.58 11.73 -17.58
C LEU A 35 -24.65 11.93 -19.09
N HIS A 36 -25.81 12.38 -19.60
CA HIS A 36 -25.96 12.71 -21.01
C HIS A 36 -25.03 13.86 -21.42
N PHE A 37 -24.94 14.90 -20.60
CA PHE A 37 -24.00 16.00 -20.81
C PHE A 37 -22.54 15.55 -20.85
N ILE A 38 -22.09 14.68 -19.93
CA ILE A 38 -20.72 14.14 -19.92
C ILE A 38 -20.45 13.31 -21.18
N GLU A 39 -21.44 12.55 -21.65
CA GLU A 39 -21.33 11.78 -22.88
C GLU A 39 -21.21 12.68 -24.12
N GLN A 40 -22.07 13.69 -24.25
CA GLN A 40 -22.01 14.66 -25.33
C GLN A 40 -20.68 15.42 -25.31
N LEU A 41 -20.27 15.92 -24.14
CA LEU A 41 -19.00 16.61 -23.96
C LEU A 41 -17.81 15.72 -24.35
N GLY A 42 -17.85 14.42 -24.04
CA GLY A 42 -16.81 13.47 -24.45
C GLY A 42 -16.71 13.25 -25.97
N GLN A 43 -17.82 13.42 -26.70
CA GLN A 43 -17.83 13.38 -28.17
C GLN A 43 -17.28 14.69 -28.73
N ASP A 44 -17.81 15.82 -28.29
CA ASP A 44 -17.46 17.15 -28.81
C ASP A 44 -16.03 17.57 -28.49
N ILE A 45 -15.43 17.08 -27.39
CA ILE A 45 -14.01 17.31 -27.07
C ILE A 45 -13.07 16.83 -28.20
N LYS A 46 -13.48 15.84 -29.01
CA LYS A 46 -12.66 15.38 -30.15
C LYS A 46 -12.55 16.45 -31.23
N ASP A 47 -13.62 17.18 -31.47
CA ASP A 47 -13.72 18.19 -32.51
C ASP A 47 -13.30 19.58 -31.96
N GLU A 48 -13.52 19.82 -30.68
CA GLU A 48 -13.26 21.09 -29.99
C GLU A 48 -12.42 20.86 -28.70
N PRO A 49 -11.09 20.71 -28.79
CA PRO A 49 -10.22 20.38 -27.66
C PRO A 49 -10.28 21.37 -26.49
N GLN A 50 -10.65 22.63 -26.76
CA GLN A 50 -10.84 23.68 -25.75
C GLN A 50 -11.95 23.37 -24.73
N LEU A 51 -12.93 22.52 -25.08
CA LEU A 51 -13.99 22.08 -24.16
C LEU A 51 -13.43 21.23 -23.00
N GLN A 52 -12.21 20.72 -23.11
CA GLN A 52 -11.57 19.99 -22.01
C GLN A 52 -11.36 20.87 -20.76
N ASP A 53 -11.29 22.20 -20.90
CA ASP A 53 -11.06 23.13 -19.78
C ASP A 53 -12.29 23.27 -18.85
N LEU A 54 -13.45 22.76 -19.27
CA LEU A 54 -14.67 22.66 -18.46
C LEU A 54 -14.54 21.67 -17.31
N LEU A 55 -13.82 20.57 -17.54
CA LEU A 55 -13.60 19.50 -16.58
C LEU A 55 -12.25 19.74 -15.90
N ASN A 56 -12.26 20.73 -15.01
CA ASN A 56 -11.06 21.18 -14.30
C ASN A 56 -11.07 20.77 -12.82
N LEU A 57 -9.96 21.06 -12.13
CA LEU A 57 -9.82 20.74 -10.69
C LEU A 57 -10.89 21.41 -9.80
N GLN A 58 -11.51 22.53 -10.21
CA GLN A 58 -12.57 23.15 -9.41
C GLN A 58 -13.84 22.29 -9.43
N LEU A 59 -14.21 21.72 -10.58
CA LEU A 59 -15.31 20.77 -10.67
C LEU A 59 -15.04 19.54 -9.78
N LEU A 60 -13.85 18.95 -9.89
CA LEU A 60 -13.47 17.79 -9.09
C LEU A 60 -13.59 18.10 -7.59
N ARG A 61 -13.08 19.25 -7.15
CA ARG A 61 -13.20 19.71 -5.75
C ARG A 61 -14.66 19.90 -5.32
N LYS A 62 -15.52 20.41 -6.21
CA LYS A 62 -16.96 20.54 -5.92
C LYS A 62 -17.59 19.17 -5.72
N LEU A 63 -17.31 18.20 -6.61
CA LEU A 63 -17.78 16.82 -6.47
C LEU A 63 -17.26 16.17 -5.18
N MET A 64 -15.99 16.38 -4.84
CA MET A 64 -15.41 15.87 -3.59
C MET A 64 -16.05 16.48 -2.35
N LYS A 65 -16.40 17.77 -2.35
CA LYS A 65 -17.14 18.38 -1.24
C LYS A 65 -18.50 17.70 -1.01
N HIS A 66 -19.12 17.19 -2.07
CA HIS A 66 -20.37 16.44 -1.95
C HIS A 66 -20.15 14.98 -1.52
N LEU A 67 -18.97 14.38 -1.79
CA LEU A 67 -18.61 13.06 -1.23
C LEU A 67 -18.54 13.08 0.31
N SER A 68 -18.23 14.24 0.92
CA SER A 68 -18.27 14.42 2.38
C SER A 68 -19.59 14.99 2.91
N SER A 69 -20.63 15.08 2.06
CA SER A 69 -21.95 15.58 2.47
C SER A 69 -22.66 14.60 3.41
N THR A 70 -23.44 15.13 4.34
CA THR A 70 -24.36 14.33 5.16
C THR A 70 -25.59 13.86 4.38
N ASN A 71 -25.81 14.38 3.17
CA ASN A 71 -26.91 13.97 2.29
C ASN A 71 -26.46 12.75 1.43
N PRO A 72 -27.01 11.54 1.67
CA PRO A 72 -26.61 10.33 0.93
C PRO A 72 -26.88 10.41 -0.57
N GLN A 73 -27.87 11.20 -0.99
CA GLN A 73 -28.21 11.36 -2.41
C GLN A 73 -27.17 12.21 -3.15
N GLN A 74 -26.60 13.22 -2.48
CA GLN A 74 -25.49 13.99 -3.03
C GLN A 74 -24.24 13.13 -3.16
N VAL A 75 -23.91 12.35 -2.12
CA VAL A 75 -22.80 11.39 -2.15
C VAL A 75 -22.95 10.41 -3.32
N ARG A 76 -24.13 9.79 -3.46
CA ARG A 76 -24.46 8.88 -4.56
C ARG A 76 -24.29 9.54 -5.92
N SER A 77 -24.85 10.74 -6.10
CA SER A 77 -24.78 11.47 -7.37
C SER A 77 -23.33 11.82 -7.72
N SER A 78 -22.53 12.24 -6.73
CA SER A 78 -21.11 12.52 -6.92
C SER A 78 -20.31 11.30 -7.33
N ILE A 79 -20.54 10.13 -6.72
CA ILE A 79 -19.89 8.87 -7.11
C ILE A 79 -20.19 8.55 -8.58
N ILE A 80 -21.47 8.58 -8.98
CA ILE A 80 -21.89 8.26 -10.35
C ILE A 80 -21.30 9.23 -11.38
N ILE A 81 -21.31 10.54 -11.05
CA ILE A 81 -20.74 11.57 -11.93
C ILE A 81 -19.23 11.39 -12.06
N LEU A 82 -18.53 11.13 -10.96
CA LEU A 82 -17.09 10.88 -10.98
C LEU A 82 -16.76 9.65 -11.82
N ASP A 83 -17.52 8.56 -11.66
CA ASP A 83 -17.33 7.32 -12.43
C ASP A 83 -17.46 7.59 -13.93
N ALA A 84 -18.54 8.27 -14.34
CA ALA A 84 -18.74 8.67 -15.73
C ALA A 84 -17.60 9.55 -16.29
N ILE A 85 -17.10 10.51 -15.50
CA ILE A 85 -15.93 11.34 -15.88
C ILE A 85 -14.69 10.47 -16.07
N MET A 86 -14.43 9.54 -15.14
CA MET A 86 -13.21 8.73 -15.13
C MET A 86 -13.19 7.65 -16.21
N GLN A 87 -14.36 7.10 -16.59
CA GLN A 87 -14.52 6.15 -17.68
C GLN A 87 -14.17 6.77 -19.05
N ARG A 88 -14.31 8.09 -19.22
CA ARG A 88 -13.92 8.78 -20.46
C ARG A 88 -12.42 9.10 -20.46
N LYS A 89 -11.63 8.29 -21.18
CA LYS A 89 -10.16 8.39 -21.24
C LYS A 89 -9.63 9.81 -21.54
N ILE A 90 -10.20 10.48 -22.54
CA ILE A 90 -9.74 11.82 -22.97
C ILE A 90 -9.85 12.84 -21.82
N ILE A 91 -10.99 12.80 -21.13
CA ILE A 91 -11.32 13.68 -20.02
C ILE A 91 -10.40 13.43 -18.82
N ALA A 92 -10.30 12.18 -18.38
CA ALA A 92 -9.50 11.87 -17.20
C ALA A 92 -7.99 12.09 -17.43
N ASN A 93 -7.49 11.83 -18.64
CA ASN A 93 -6.09 12.10 -18.97
C ASN A 93 -5.78 13.60 -18.84
N ARG A 94 -6.65 14.49 -19.32
CA ARG A 94 -6.41 15.93 -19.18
C ARG A 94 -6.44 16.39 -17.73
N LEU A 95 -7.42 15.93 -16.95
CA LEU A 95 -7.52 16.21 -15.51
C LEU A 95 -6.21 15.86 -14.79
N LEU A 96 -5.64 14.70 -15.08
CA LEU A 96 -4.38 14.22 -14.49
C LEU A 96 -3.15 15.07 -14.86
N HIS A 97 -3.17 15.74 -16.01
CA HIS A 97 -2.07 16.60 -16.45
C HIS A 97 -2.20 18.05 -15.97
N GLN A 98 -3.28 18.42 -15.27
CA GLN A 98 -3.40 19.76 -14.69
C GLN A 98 -2.44 19.93 -13.51
N ARG A 99 -1.85 21.13 -13.38
CA ARG A 99 -0.97 21.46 -12.26
C ARG A 99 -1.75 21.35 -10.93
N GLY A 100 -1.29 20.48 -10.03
CA GLY A 100 -1.97 20.20 -8.75
C GLY A 100 -3.03 19.10 -8.81
N ALA A 101 -3.16 18.40 -9.95
CA ALA A 101 -4.03 17.24 -10.09
C ALA A 101 -3.63 16.10 -9.14
N GLU A 102 -2.34 15.80 -9.02
CA GLU A 102 -1.81 14.73 -8.15
C GLU A 102 -2.41 14.80 -6.73
N ARG A 103 -2.34 15.98 -6.09
CA ARG A 103 -2.94 16.21 -4.77
C ARG A 103 -4.46 16.01 -4.77
N THR A 104 -5.15 16.57 -5.74
CA THR A 104 -6.62 16.49 -5.81
C THR A 104 -7.09 15.05 -6.05
N MET A 105 -6.31 14.26 -6.80
CA MET A 105 -6.57 12.84 -7.06
C MET A 105 -6.29 11.96 -5.84
N VAL A 106 -5.24 12.26 -5.06
CA VAL A 106 -5.01 11.60 -3.76
C VAL A 106 -6.15 11.90 -2.79
N ASP A 107 -6.58 13.16 -2.71
CA ASP A 107 -7.71 13.56 -1.85
C ASP A 107 -9.02 12.89 -2.30
N LEU A 108 -9.24 12.76 -3.62
CA LEU A 108 -10.36 12.02 -4.20
C LEU A 108 -10.29 10.53 -3.85
N ALA A 109 -9.15 9.88 -4.05
CA ALA A 109 -8.94 8.47 -3.73
C ALA A 109 -9.18 8.18 -2.24
N ASN A 110 -8.69 9.05 -1.34
CA ASN A 110 -8.94 8.93 0.09
C ASN A 110 -10.43 9.09 0.44
N SER A 111 -11.12 10.03 -0.21
CA SER A 111 -12.56 10.24 -0.01
C SER A 111 -13.36 9.02 -0.46
N LEU A 112 -12.99 8.44 -1.61
CA LEU A 112 -13.59 7.24 -2.14
C LEU A 112 -13.31 6.02 -1.26
N LEU A 113 -12.10 5.85 -0.74
CA LEU A 113 -11.75 4.74 0.16
C LEU A 113 -12.55 4.80 1.47
N ASN A 114 -12.75 5.99 2.03
CA ASN A 114 -13.61 6.18 3.20
C ASN A 114 -15.07 5.82 2.89
N LEU A 115 -15.58 6.27 1.74
CA LEU A 115 -16.93 5.92 1.30
C LEU A 115 -17.10 4.43 1.03
N GLN A 116 -16.10 3.77 0.46
CA GLN A 116 -16.09 2.32 0.23
C GLN A 116 -16.35 1.57 1.55
N GLN A 117 -15.67 1.97 2.63
CA GLN A 117 -15.85 1.36 3.94
C GLN A 117 -17.27 1.59 4.51
N GLN A 118 -17.84 2.77 4.27
CA GLN A 118 -19.19 3.12 4.73
C GLN A 118 -20.30 2.45 3.90
N LEU A 119 -20.03 2.19 2.61
CA LEU A 119 -21.00 1.70 1.64
C LEU A 119 -20.77 0.24 1.24
N ARG A 120 -20.09 -0.54 2.09
CA ARG A 120 -19.88 -1.98 1.87
C ARG A 120 -21.21 -2.70 1.65
N HIS A 121 -21.20 -3.64 0.72
CA HIS A 121 -22.33 -4.45 0.30
C HIS A 121 -23.47 -3.67 -0.36
N THR A 122 -23.18 -2.47 -0.89
CA THR A 122 -24.13 -1.70 -1.71
C THR A 122 -23.72 -1.72 -3.17
N SER A 123 -24.65 -1.41 -4.08
CA SER A 123 -24.32 -1.26 -5.51
C SER A 123 -23.33 -0.11 -5.79
N LEU A 124 -23.13 0.81 -4.83
CA LEU A 124 -22.17 1.91 -4.96
C LEU A 124 -20.74 1.50 -4.65
N GLU A 125 -20.54 0.40 -3.92
CA GLU A 125 -19.20 -0.17 -3.68
C GLU A 125 -18.53 -0.50 -5.01
N LEU A 126 -19.24 -1.12 -5.96
CA LEU A 126 -18.72 -1.45 -7.29
C LEU A 126 -18.26 -0.20 -8.06
N HIS A 127 -19.05 0.89 -8.04
CA HIS A 127 -18.66 2.14 -8.69
C HIS A 127 -17.44 2.80 -8.02
N ILE A 128 -17.34 2.71 -6.70
CA ILE A 128 -16.18 3.19 -5.95
C ILE A 128 -14.94 2.35 -6.30
N ASP A 129 -15.08 1.03 -6.41
CA ASP A 129 -14.01 0.12 -6.79
C ASP A 129 -13.52 0.40 -8.21
N GLU A 130 -14.45 0.56 -9.16
CA GLU A 130 -14.14 0.93 -10.54
C GLU A 130 -13.45 2.30 -10.63
N LEU A 131 -13.90 3.27 -9.84
CA LEU A 131 -13.27 4.58 -9.73
C LEU A 131 -11.86 4.51 -9.17
N LEU A 132 -11.67 3.79 -8.07
CA LEU A 132 -10.37 3.58 -7.45
C LEU A 132 -9.43 2.89 -8.43
N MET A 133 -9.88 1.83 -9.11
CA MET A 133 -9.11 1.18 -10.18
C MET A 133 -8.80 2.12 -11.36
N GLY A 134 -9.77 2.91 -11.82
CA GLY A 134 -9.61 3.84 -12.94
C GLY A 134 -8.66 5.01 -12.63
N LEU A 135 -8.67 5.50 -11.39
CA LEU A 135 -7.71 6.45 -10.86
C LEU A 135 -6.30 5.84 -10.80
N GLN A 136 -6.21 4.56 -10.44
CA GLN A 136 -4.95 3.83 -10.31
C GLN A 136 -4.30 3.50 -11.66
N VAL A 137 -5.05 3.04 -12.68
CA VAL A 137 -4.48 2.66 -13.99
C VAL A 137 -3.82 3.84 -14.71
N LYS A 138 -4.36 5.06 -14.58
CA LYS A 138 -3.85 6.24 -15.30
C LYS A 138 -2.68 6.94 -14.61
N TYR A 139 -2.44 6.67 -13.32
CA TYR A 139 -1.26 7.13 -12.59
C TYR A 139 0.00 6.31 -12.96
N ILE A 140 -0.18 5.09 -13.51
CA ILE A 140 0.90 4.14 -13.81
C ILE A 140 1.63 4.45 -15.14
N ASP A 141 1.00 5.13 -16.11
CA ASP A 141 1.64 5.44 -17.41
C ASP A 141 2.90 6.31 -17.26
N LYS A 142 3.04 7.09 -16.17
CA LYS A 142 4.24 7.89 -15.86
C LYS A 142 5.46 7.02 -15.50
N LYS A 143 5.29 5.74 -15.13
CA LYS A 143 6.36 4.85 -14.62
C LYS A 143 6.94 3.87 -15.65
N GLN A 144 6.54 3.94 -16.92
CA GLN A 144 7.13 3.09 -17.97
C GLN A 144 8.64 3.29 -18.14
N SER A 145 9.17 4.49 -17.85
CA SER A 145 10.60 4.77 -17.87
C SER A 145 11.37 3.92 -16.86
N ASP A 146 10.85 3.73 -15.66
CA ASP A 146 11.54 3.03 -14.56
C ASP A 146 11.56 1.51 -14.82
N LEU A 147 10.51 0.97 -15.42
CA LEU A 147 10.47 -0.42 -15.89
C LEU A 147 11.51 -0.69 -16.99
N SER A 148 11.84 0.32 -17.81
CA SER A 148 12.88 0.18 -18.83
C SER A 148 14.26 -0.04 -18.21
N LEU A 149 14.57 0.65 -17.10
CA LEU A 149 15.81 0.46 -16.35
C LEU A 149 15.91 -0.95 -15.76
N LEU A 150 14.80 -1.50 -15.26
CA LEU A 150 14.76 -2.89 -14.80
C LEU A 150 14.97 -3.89 -15.93
N LYS A 151 14.35 -3.66 -17.09
CA LYS A 151 14.58 -4.50 -18.28
C LYS A 151 16.04 -4.46 -18.73
N VAL A 152 16.68 -3.30 -18.67
CA VAL A 152 18.12 -3.17 -18.94
C VAL A 152 18.94 -3.92 -17.90
N ALA A 153 18.63 -3.75 -16.61
CA ALA A 153 19.30 -4.45 -15.51
C ALA A 153 19.18 -5.97 -15.63
N LEU A 154 18.00 -6.47 -16.02
CA LEU A 154 17.73 -7.88 -16.26
C LEU A 154 18.53 -8.41 -17.46
N LYS A 155 18.63 -7.65 -18.55
CA LYS A 155 19.49 -8.01 -19.69
C LYS A 155 20.96 -8.09 -19.30
N SER A 156 21.44 -7.18 -18.46
CA SER A 156 22.80 -7.18 -17.92
C SER A 156 23.01 -8.16 -16.76
N PHE A 157 22.00 -8.93 -16.36
CA PHE A 157 22.08 -9.81 -15.20
C PHE A 157 23.22 -10.82 -15.34
N GLN A 158 23.47 -11.34 -16.55
CA GLN A 158 24.58 -12.25 -16.84
C GLN A 158 25.95 -11.69 -16.44
N ASP A 159 26.12 -10.35 -16.47
CA ASP A 159 27.38 -9.67 -16.17
C ASP A 159 27.46 -9.20 -14.71
N ASN A 160 26.33 -8.93 -14.06
CA ASN A 160 26.27 -8.48 -12.66
C ASN A 160 24.99 -8.92 -11.96
N ASN A 161 25.03 -10.11 -11.37
CA ASN A 161 23.87 -10.75 -10.77
C ASN A 161 23.19 -9.94 -9.63
N SER A 162 23.91 -9.04 -8.95
CA SER A 162 23.33 -8.23 -7.86
C SER A 162 22.57 -6.98 -8.34
N LEU A 163 22.75 -6.59 -9.61
CA LEU A 163 22.25 -5.32 -10.13
C LEU A 163 20.71 -5.30 -10.21
N PHE A 164 20.09 -6.40 -10.64
CA PHE A 164 18.63 -6.48 -10.76
C PHE A 164 17.93 -6.26 -9.42
N ILE A 165 18.35 -6.94 -8.35
CA ILE A 165 17.77 -6.78 -7.00
C ILE A 165 17.90 -5.33 -6.53
N LYS A 166 19.07 -4.71 -6.71
CA LYS A 166 19.29 -3.30 -6.32
C LYS A 166 18.37 -2.36 -7.10
N GLN A 167 18.25 -2.57 -8.41
CA GLN A 167 17.36 -1.75 -9.24
C GLN A 167 15.90 -1.96 -8.87
N LEU A 168 15.50 -3.20 -8.56
CA LEU A 168 14.15 -3.52 -8.10
C LEU A 168 13.83 -2.76 -6.80
N GLN A 169 14.75 -2.73 -5.84
CA GLN A 169 14.61 -1.94 -4.61
C GLN A 169 14.54 -0.44 -4.89
N ILE A 170 15.34 0.08 -5.83
CA ILE A 170 15.32 1.50 -6.23
C ILE A 170 13.96 1.86 -6.83
N VAL A 171 13.44 1.05 -7.74
CA VAL A 171 12.13 1.28 -8.39
C VAL A 171 10.98 1.20 -7.39
N LEU A 172 11.03 0.26 -6.44
CA LEU A 172 10.03 0.22 -5.37
C LEU A 172 10.15 1.46 -4.46
N SER A 173 11.38 1.88 -4.14
CA SER A 173 11.60 3.07 -3.31
C SER A 173 11.28 4.38 -4.03
N SER A 174 11.26 4.42 -5.36
CA SER A 174 10.90 5.62 -6.14
C SER A 174 9.40 5.92 -6.12
N CYS A 175 8.59 5.02 -5.57
CA CYS A 175 7.16 5.21 -5.45
C CYS A 175 6.81 6.31 -4.43
N GLU A 176 5.83 7.14 -4.77
CA GLU A 176 5.36 8.23 -3.91
C GLU A 176 4.51 7.71 -2.75
N SER A 177 3.92 6.52 -2.87
CA SER A 177 3.13 5.87 -1.83
C SER A 177 3.39 4.36 -1.73
N ILE A 178 3.12 3.80 -0.55
CA ILE A 178 3.16 2.34 -0.31
C ILE A 178 2.14 1.62 -1.20
N ILE A 179 0.97 2.22 -1.42
CA ILE A 179 -0.07 1.68 -2.29
C ILE A 179 0.49 1.44 -3.69
N ASP A 180 1.19 2.43 -4.26
CA ASP A 180 1.84 2.29 -5.57
C ASP A 180 2.88 1.16 -5.58
N GLN A 181 3.61 0.97 -4.48
CA GLN A 181 4.57 -0.12 -4.37
C GLN A 181 3.88 -1.48 -4.46
N TYR A 182 2.78 -1.69 -3.73
CA TYR A 182 2.01 -2.94 -3.78
C TYR A 182 1.44 -3.20 -5.19
N TYR A 183 0.93 -2.18 -5.87
CA TYR A 183 0.44 -2.32 -7.25
C TYR A 183 1.55 -2.62 -8.24
N LEU A 184 2.67 -1.92 -8.12
CA LEU A 184 3.82 -2.14 -8.99
C LEU A 184 4.40 -3.55 -8.80
N PHE A 185 4.59 -3.95 -7.54
CA PHE A 185 5.12 -5.26 -7.15
C PHE A 185 4.17 -6.40 -7.48
N GLY A 186 2.90 -6.26 -7.13
CA GLY A 186 1.86 -7.25 -7.38
C GLY A 186 1.45 -7.36 -8.85
N GLY A 187 1.60 -6.31 -9.67
CA GLY A 187 1.17 -6.32 -11.07
C GLY A 187 2.32 -6.33 -12.08
N HIS A 188 2.98 -5.19 -12.24
CA HIS A 188 3.85 -4.95 -13.40
C HIS A 188 5.23 -5.62 -13.28
N LEU A 189 5.69 -5.88 -12.07
CA LEU A 189 7.00 -6.47 -11.83
C LEU A 189 6.98 -8.00 -11.92
N GLN A 190 5.81 -8.63 -12.02
CA GLN A 190 5.69 -10.09 -11.99
C GLN A 190 6.42 -10.78 -13.13
N GLU A 191 6.24 -10.30 -14.37
CA GLU A 191 6.90 -10.87 -15.55
C GLU A 191 8.42 -10.79 -15.42
N LEU A 192 8.94 -9.63 -14.98
CA LEU A 192 10.38 -9.43 -14.79
C LEU A 192 10.94 -10.31 -13.68
N ILE A 193 10.21 -10.47 -12.58
CA ILE A 193 10.61 -11.36 -11.47
C ILE A 193 10.59 -12.81 -11.94
N TYR A 194 9.61 -13.22 -12.76
CA TYR A 194 9.56 -14.56 -13.31
C TYR A 194 10.74 -14.85 -14.24
N GLU A 195 11.05 -13.95 -15.16
CA GLU A 195 12.24 -14.07 -16.02
C GLU A 195 13.52 -14.18 -15.17
N TYR A 196 13.64 -13.35 -14.13
CA TYR A 196 14.75 -13.41 -13.18
C TYR A 196 14.86 -14.77 -12.47
N LEU A 197 13.74 -15.34 -12.03
CA LEU A 197 13.69 -16.68 -11.42
C LEU A 197 14.11 -17.78 -12.41
N LEU A 198 13.72 -17.68 -13.68
CA LEU A 198 14.17 -18.61 -14.73
C LEU A 198 15.70 -18.56 -14.92
N MET A 199 16.29 -17.36 -14.84
CA MET A 199 17.74 -17.21 -14.89
C MET A 199 18.43 -17.80 -13.66
N ILE A 200 17.89 -17.57 -12.44
CA ILE A 200 18.40 -18.18 -11.22
C ILE A 200 18.41 -19.71 -11.33
N ARG A 201 17.35 -20.31 -11.88
CA ARG A 201 17.20 -21.77 -11.99
C ARG A 201 18.34 -22.44 -12.77
N GLN A 202 19.04 -21.70 -13.63
CA GLN A 202 20.15 -22.22 -14.44
C GLN A 202 21.50 -22.16 -13.71
N MET A 203 21.56 -21.58 -12.50
CA MET A 203 22.79 -21.40 -11.74
C MET A 203 23.14 -22.61 -10.87
N GLU A 204 24.35 -22.64 -10.33
CA GLU A 204 24.74 -23.58 -9.27
C GLU A 204 23.93 -23.33 -7.99
N GLU A 205 23.58 -24.40 -7.27
CA GLU A 205 22.69 -24.38 -6.09
C GLU A 205 23.08 -23.32 -5.04
N LYS A 206 24.36 -23.22 -4.70
CA LYS A 206 24.87 -22.22 -3.75
C LYS A 206 24.63 -20.78 -4.22
N GLN A 207 24.71 -20.53 -5.53
CA GLN A 207 24.41 -19.23 -6.10
C GLN A 207 22.90 -18.97 -6.09
N GLN A 208 22.09 -20.00 -6.40
CA GLN A 208 20.64 -19.92 -6.32
C GLN A 208 20.18 -19.47 -4.94
N ALA A 209 20.68 -20.14 -3.88
CA ALA A 209 20.31 -19.83 -2.51
C ALA A 209 20.57 -18.35 -2.15
N ASN A 210 21.70 -17.79 -2.60
CA ASN A 210 22.03 -16.37 -2.35
C ASN A 210 21.06 -15.39 -3.03
N PHE A 211 20.62 -15.65 -4.27
CA PHE A 211 19.69 -14.76 -4.97
C PHE A 211 18.25 -14.96 -4.50
N LEU A 212 17.84 -16.20 -4.24
CA LEU A 212 16.55 -16.51 -3.62
C LEU A 212 16.44 -15.86 -2.24
N THR A 213 17.52 -15.84 -1.45
CA THR A 213 17.59 -15.15 -0.15
C THR A 213 17.29 -13.66 -0.27
N GLN A 214 17.88 -13.00 -1.28
CA GLN A 214 17.70 -11.57 -1.52
C GLN A 214 16.29 -11.25 -2.02
N LEU A 215 15.79 -12.01 -3.00
CA LEU A 215 14.45 -11.82 -3.55
C LEU A 215 13.37 -12.14 -2.50
N LEU A 216 13.54 -13.19 -1.70
CA LEU A 216 12.66 -13.50 -0.59
C LEU A 216 12.60 -12.35 0.42
N GLY A 217 13.73 -11.69 0.69
CA GLY A 217 13.76 -10.51 1.56
C GLY A 217 12.92 -9.33 1.04
N ILE A 218 12.69 -9.25 -0.28
CA ILE A 218 11.75 -8.28 -0.86
C ILE A 218 10.31 -8.71 -0.56
N TYR A 219 9.96 -9.96 -0.84
CA TYR A 219 8.61 -10.50 -0.59
C TYR A 219 8.20 -10.41 0.89
N GLU A 220 9.12 -10.72 1.81
CA GLU A 220 8.87 -10.67 3.24
C GLU A 220 8.42 -9.29 3.72
N ARG A 221 8.99 -8.21 3.18
CA ARG A 221 8.59 -6.83 3.51
C ARG A 221 7.14 -6.52 3.15
N TYR A 222 6.57 -7.21 2.17
CA TYR A 222 5.18 -7.03 1.74
C TYR A 222 4.23 -8.07 2.30
N ILE A 223 4.73 -9.17 2.89
CA ILE A 223 3.89 -10.29 3.34
C ILE A 223 3.94 -10.47 4.86
N LEU A 224 5.12 -10.43 5.50
CA LEU A 224 5.29 -10.80 6.91
C LEU A 224 4.91 -9.69 7.90
N ASP A 225 5.25 -8.44 7.57
CA ASP A 225 5.21 -7.28 8.48
C ASP A 225 3.80 -6.66 8.66
N VAL A 226 2.79 -7.49 8.95
CA VAL A 226 1.38 -7.04 9.02
C VAL A 226 0.91 -6.78 10.45
N GLN A 227 1.53 -7.45 11.43
CA GLN A 227 1.09 -7.43 12.82
C GLN A 227 2.30 -7.29 13.74
N TYR A 228 2.19 -6.45 14.76
CA TYR A 228 3.20 -6.21 15.78
C TYR A 228 2.57 -6.34 17.16
N THR A 229 3.16 -7.14 18.04
CA THR A 229 2.77 -7.16 19.46
C THR A 229 3.72 -6.26 20.23
N ILE A 230 3.19 -5.32 21.02
CA ILE A 230 4.00 -4.30 21.71
C ILE A 230 3.75 -4.37 23.22
N GLN A 231 4.81 -4.58 24.01
CA GLN A 231 4.74 -4.88 25.45
C GLN A 231 4.31 -3.69 26.32
N GLU A 232 4.78 -2.47 26.02
CA GLU A 232 4.65 -1.29 26.89
C GLU A 232 3.20 -0.78 27.10
N MET A 233 2.20 -1.40 26.48
CA MET A 233 0.79 -1.05 26.62
C MET A 233 -0.12 -2.26 26.87
N GLN A 234 0.10 -2.99 27.96
CA GLN A 234 -0.68 -4.20 28.32
C GLN A 234 -0.57 -5.33 27.28
N SER A 235 0.58 -5.46 26.61
CA SER A 235 0.79 -6.48 25.55
C SER A 235 -0.30 -6.46 24.47
N ARG A 236 -0.67 -5.26 23.99
CA ARG A 236 -1.64 -5.12 22.90
C ARG A 236 -1.03 -5.51 21.57
N THR A 237 -1.83 -6.20 20.76
CA THR A 237 -1.52 -6.51 19.38
C THR A 237 -2.01 -5.38 18.48
N TYR A 238 -1.10 -4.90 17.64
CA TYR A 238 -1.33 -3.87 16.64
C TYR A 238 -1.21 -4.45 15.23
N TYR A 239 -1.94 -3.88 14.28
CA TYR A 239 -1.88 -4.23 12.87
C TYR A 239 -1.56 -2.98 12.05
N ILE A 240 -0.71 -3.10 11.04
CA ILE A 240 -0.54 -1.99 10.11
C ILE A 240 -1.74 -1.92 9.18
N LYS A 241 -2.48 -0.81 9.27
CA LYS A 241 -3.82 -0.68 8.67
C LYS A 241 -3.82 -0.79 7.15
N ILE A 242 -2.98 0.01 6.48
CA ILE A 242 -2.97 0.12 5.02
C ILE A 242 -2.46 -1.19 4.41
N GLU A 243 -1.40 -1.75 4.95
CA GLU A 243 -0.70 -2.92 4.44
C GLU A 243 -1.57 -4.16 4.60
N LYS A 244 -2.27 -4.30 5.73
CA LYS A 244 -3.27 -5.37 5.88
C LYS A 244 -4.35 -5.28 4.80
N GLN A 245 -4.87 -4.09 4.53
CA GLN A 245 -5.88 -3.89 3.47
C GLN A 245 -5.30 -4.16 2.09
N MET A 246 -4.10 -3.66 1.79
CA MET A 246 -3.42 -3.84 0.50
C MET A 246 -3.08 -5.29 0.24
N ILE A 247 -2.58 -6.02 1.24
CA ILE A 247 -2.39 -7.46 1.18
C ILE A 247 -3.72 -8.09 0.82
N LEU A 248 -4.80 -7.87 1.59
CA LEU A 248 -6.10 -8.49 1.27
C LEU A 248 -6.60 -8.20 -0.16
N HIS A 249 -6.36 -7.01 -0.72
CA HIS A 249 -6.83 -6.64 -2.06
C HIS A 249 -5.90 -7.11 -3.20
N GLN A 250 -4.59 -7.01 -3.03
CA GLN A 250 -3.61 -7.32 -4.08
C GLN A 250 -2.97 -8.71 -3.96
N ILE A 251 -3.30 -9.47 -2.92
CA ILE A 251 -2.63 -10.75 -2.68
C ILE A 251 -2.88 -11.75 -3.80
N SER A 252 -4.04 -11.77 -4.44
CA SER A 252 -4.27 -12.70 -5.56
C SER A 252 -3.22 -12.50 -6.66
N ASN A 253 -2.82 -11.26 -6.89
CA ASN A 253 -1.73 -10.92 -7.77
C ASN A 253 -0.39 -11.25 -7.10
N MET A 254 -0.05 -10.71 -5.93
CA MET A 254 1.24 -10.98 -5.26
C MET A 254 1.54 -12.47 -5.08
N TYR A 255 0.53 -13.29 -4.82
CA TYR A 255 0.68 -14.74 -4.67
C TYR A 255 1.11 -15.41 -5.98
N LYS A 256 0.60 -14.98 -7.14
CA LYS A 256 1.01 -15.55 -8.44
C LYS A 256 2.52 -15.46 -8.64
N SER A 257 3.11 -14.31 -8.33
CA SER A 257 4.57 -14.14 -8.43
C SER A 257 5.31 -14.81 -7.28
N CYS A 258 4.74 -14.78 -6.08
CA CYS A 258 5.32 -15.43 -4.90
C CYS A 258 5.36 -16.97 -5.04
N ALA A 259 4.35 -17.59 -5.64
CA ALA A 259 4.22 -19.04 -5.77
C ALA A 259 5.39 -19.66 -6.53
N GLN A 260 5.92 -18.99 -7.55
CA GLN A 260 7.08 -19.46 -8.31
C GLN A 260 8.35 -19.41 -7.47
N LEU A 261 8.57 -18.32 -6.74
CA LEU A 261 9.67 -18.20 -5.77
C LEU A 261 9.57 -19.29 -4.70
N LEU A 262 8.38 -19.49 -4.13
CA LEU A 262 8.10 -20.52 -3.14
C LEU A 262 8.48 -21.91 -3.67
N ASN A 263 7.99 -22.27 -4.85
CA ASN A 263 8.28 -23.57 -5.45
C ASN A 263 9.78 -23.76 -5.71
N MET A 264 10.50 -22.72 -6.13
CA MET A 264 11.96 -22.79 -6.32
C MET A 264 12.71 -23.01 -5.01
N ILE A 265 12.26 -22.42 -3.90
CA ILE A 265 12.89 -22.64 -2.60
C ILE A 265 12.53 -24.03 -2.06
N LEU A 266 11.29 -24.47 -2.23
CA LEU A 266 10.81 -25.76 -1.72
C LEU A 266 11.56 -26.96 -2.31
N VAL A 267 12.13 -26.85 -3.51
CA VAL A 267 12.97 -27.88 -4.12
C VAL A 267 14.42 -27.88 -3.62
N LEU A 268 14.80 -26.97 -2.72
CA LEU A 268 16.11 -26.88 -2.06
C LEU A 268 15.99 -27.26 -0.58
N PRO A 269 15.72 -28.53 -0.24
CA PRO A 269 15.37 -28.92 1.12
C PRO A 269 16.50 -28.75 2.14
N GLU A 270 17.76 -28.78 1.67
CA GLU A 270 18.95 -28.61 2.52
C GLU A 270 19.19 -27.14 2.94
N GLU A 271 18.57 -26.17 2.24
CA GLU A 271 18.70 -24.74 2.55
C GLU A 271 17.75 -24.33 3.69
N ILE A 272 18.04 -24.80 4.91
CA ILE A 272 17.15 -24.68 6.10
C ILE A 272 16.77 -23.25 6.43
N ILE A 273 17.69 -22.30 6.23
CA ILE A 273 17.40 -20.87 6.49
C ILE A 273 16.31 -20.38 5.54
N LEU A 274 16.36 -20.77 4.27
CA LEU A 274 15.33 -20.44 3.29
C LEU A 274 14.02 -21.16 3.58
N GLN A 275 14.07 -22.45 3.96
CA GLN A 275 12.87 -23.21 4.34
C GLN A 275 12.15 -22.57 5.53
N LYS A 276 12.87 -22.15 6.59
CA LYS A 276 12.29 -21.46 7.75
C LYS A 276 11.58 -20.16 7.34
N ARG A 277 12.20 -19.37 6.47
CA ARG A 277 11.64 -18.10 5.96
C ARG A 277 10.39 -18.32 5.10
N VAL A 278 10.43 -19.29 4.19
CA VAL A 278 9.28 -19.69 3.36
C VAL A 278 8.14 -20.22 4.22
N TYR A 279 8.43 -21.03 5.23
CA TYR A 279 7.44 -21.51 6.19
C TYR A 279 6.68 -20.37 6.85
N LEU A 280 7.38 -19.34 7.36
CA LEU A 280 6.75 -18.17 7.96
C LEU A 280 5.85 -17.45 6.96
N MET A 281 6.30 -17.29 5.73
CA MET A 281 5.53 -16.62 4.67
C MET A 281 4.27 -17.40 4.31
N ILE A 282 4.37 -18.71 4.08
CA ILE A 282 3.23 -19.59 3.80
C ILE A 282 2.25 -19.58 4.98
N LYS A 283 2.73 -19.67 6.22
CA LYS A 283 1.91 -19.60 7.43
C LYS A 283 1.09 -18.30 7.50
N VAL A 284 1.72 -17.16 7.22
CA VAL A 284 1.06 -15.85 7.21
C VAL A 284 0.01 -15.78 6.10
N LEU A 285 0.35 -16.17 4.87
CA LEU A 285 -0.59 -16.20 3.75
C LEU A 285 -1.78 -17.12 4.06
N TYR A 286 -1.53 -18.32 4.56
CA TYR A 286 -2.56 -19.30 4.90
C TYR A 286 -3.52 -18.81 6.00
N LYS A 287 -2.97 -18.14 7.02
CA LYS A 287 -3.73 -17.61 8.16
C LYS A 287 -4.65 -16.46 7.74
N TYR A 288 -4.13 -15.50 6.97
CA TYR A 288 -4.85 -14.25 6.68
C TYR A 288 -5.66 -14.27 5.40
N ILE A 289 -5.49 -15.27 4.54
CA ILE A 289 -5.99 -15.24 3.16
C ILE A 289 -6.70 -16.55 2.84
N PRO A 290 -7.99 -16.66 3.23
CA PRO A 290 -8.78 -17.88 3.08
C PRO A 290 -8.77 -18.44 1.65
N ASP A 291 -8.85 -17.57 0.66
CA ASP A 291 -8.93 -17.93 -0.76
C ASP A 291 -7.68 -18.67 -1.26
N LEU A 292 -6.52 -18.46 -0.62
CA LEU A 292 -5.27 -19.12 -0.99
C LEU A 292 -5.04 -20.44 -0.25
N ARG A 293 -5.85 -20.79 0.75
CA ARG A 293 -5.59 -21.95 1.62
C ARG A 293 -5.44 -23.24 0.82
N ILE A 294 -6.34 -23.51 -0.12
CA ILE A 294 -6.30 -24.72 -0.95
C ILE A 294 -4.98 -24.77 -1.75
N ALA A 295 -4.59 -23.66 -2.38
CA ALA A 295 -3.36 -23.58 -3.16
C ALA A 295 -2.08 -23.71 -2.30
N LEU A 296 -2.17 -23.33 -1.01
CA LEU A 296 -1.05 -23.34 -0.07
C LEU A 296 -0.92 -24.65 0.71
N MET A 297 -1.93 -25.54 0.72
CA MET A 297 -1.88 -26.82 1.45
C MET A 297 -0.67 -27.68 1.08
N GLY A 298 -0.45 -27.89 -0.23
CA GLY A 298 0.70 -28.66 -0.72
C GLY A 298 2.05 -28.03 -0.35
N PRO A 299 2.29 -26.75 -0.70
CA PRO A 299 3.48 -26.02 -0.27
C PRO A 299 3.74 -26.03 1.25
N LEU A 300 2.67 -25.90 2.04
CA LEU A 300 2.75 -25.93 3.51
C LEU A 300 3.17 -27.31 4.03
N GLN A 301 2.57 -28.38 3.51
CA GLN A 301 2.97 -29.74 3.87
C GLN A 301 4.43 -30.00 3.46
N LEU A 302 4.83 -29.59 2.26
CA LEU A 302 6.19 -29.79 1.75
C LEU A 302 7.24 -29.03 2.58
N VAL A 303 7.01 -27.76 2.92
CA VAL A 303 7.96 -27.02 3.79
C VAL A 303 8.06 -27.66 5.17
N MET A 304 6.95 -28.19 5.70
CA MET A 304 6.95 -28.91 6.98
C MET A 304 7.76 -30.20 6.90
N ARG A 305 7.66 -30.96 5.80
CA ARG A 305 8.50 -32.15 5.57
C ARG A 305 9.98 -31.80 5.51
N ASN A 306 10.34 -30.82 4.68
CA ASN A 306 11.72 -30.37 4.53
C ASN A 306 12.31 -29.96 5.89
N LEU A 307 11.57 -29.16 6.66
CA LEU A 307 12.02 -28.78 8.00
C LEU A 307 12.07 -29.96 8.97
N SER A 308 11.09 -30.87 8.94
CA SER A 308 11.10 -32.09 9.77
C SER A 308 12.36 -32.93 9.54
N LEU A 309 12.69 -33.18 8.27
CA LEU A 309 13.77 -34.06 7.84
C LEU A 309 15.17 -33.48 8.06
N PHE A 310 15.35 -32.17 7.84
CA PHE A 310 16.68 -31.56 7.77
C PHE A 310 17.03 -30.59 8.91
N LEU A 311 16.08 -30.23 9.79
CA LEU A 311 16.44 -29.52 11.02
C LEU A 311 17.32 -30.40 11.92
N HIS A 312 18.17 -29.77 12.71
CA HIS A 312 18.91 -30.47 13.73
C HIS A 312 17.93 -31.02 14.78
N LYS A 313 18.19 -32.23 15.29
CA LYS A 313 17.35 -32.94 16.27
C LYS A 313 17.24 -32.26 17.66
N ASP A 314 17.51 -30.95 17.76
CA ASP A 314 17.18 -30.14 18.91
C ASP A 314 15.67 -29.86 18.93
N ALA A 315 14.99 -30.41 19.93
CA ALA A 315 13.55 -30.24 20.10
C ALA A 315 13.09 -28.77 20.13
N GLN A 316 13.97 -27.82 20.49
CA GLN A 316 13.65 -26.40 20.51
C GLN A 316 13.50 -25.80 19.11
N GLU A 317 14.29 -26.24 18.13
CA GLU A 317 14.21 -25.74 16.76
C GLU A 317 12.88 -26.08 16.08
N TYR A 318 12.24 -27.17 16.51
CA TYR A 318 10.95 -27.63 16.00
C TYR A 318 9.74 -27.02 16.69
N LYS A 319 9.94 -26.21 17.75
CA LYS A 319 8.85 -25.72 18.59
C LYS A 319 7.74 -25.05 17.79
N GLU A 320 8.09 -24.06 16.97
CA GLU A 320 7.09 -23.26 16.25
C GLU A 320 6.32 -24.08 15.20
N ILE A 321 7.03 -24.90 14.42
CA ILE A 321 6.41 -25.72 13.37
C ILE A 321 5.53 -26.82 13.94
N THR A 322 5.93 -27.39 15.07
CA THR A 322 5.17 -28.40 15.81
C THR A 322 3.87 -27.81 16.36
N ILE A 323 3.95 -26.64 17.00
CA ILE A 323 2.77 -25.93 17.52
C ILE A 323 1.79 -25.65 16.39
N PHE A 324 2.28 -25.16 15.25
CA PHE A 324 1.42 -24.84 14.12
C PHE A 324 0.80 -26.09 13.48
N LEU A 325 1.56 -27.18 13.33
CA LEU A 325 1.04 -28.48 12.87
C LEU A 325 -0.11 -28.96 13.76
N TYR A 326 0.04 -28.86 15.09
CA TYR A 326 -1.02 -29.21 16.02
C TYR A 326 -2.27 -28.35 15.82
N GLN A 327 -2.08 -27.02 15.68
CA GLN A 327 -3.16 -26.07 15.45
C GLN A 327 -3.92 -26.35 14.14
N LEU A 328 -3.21 -26.75 13.07
CA LEU A 328 -3.82 -27.13 11.79
C LEU A 328 -4.68 -28.39 11.91
N ILE A 329 -4.18 -29.42 12.59
CA ILE A 329 -4.90 -30.69 12.73
C ILE A 329 -6.17 -30.53 13.57
N HIS A 330 -6.12 -29.69 14.62
CA HIS A 330 -7.20 -29.60 15.62
C HIS A 330 -8.15 -28.42 15.43
N SER A 331 -7.90 -27.54 14.46
CA SER A 331 -8.80 -26.42 14.18
C SER A 331 -10.02 -26.87 13.36
N SER A 332 -11.19 -26.31 13.69
CA SER A 332 -12.44 -26.51 12.95
C SER A 332 -12.40 -25.92 11.55
N ASP A 333 -11.50 -24.96 11.31
CA ASP A 333 -11.55 -24.08 10.13
C ASP A 333 -10.85 -24.67 8.89
N TYR A 334 -10.36 -25.91 8.98
CA TYR A 334 -9.53 -26.53 7.95
C TYR A 334 -10.13 -27.83 7.42
N ASP A 335 -9.82 -28.10 6.15
CA ASP A 335 -10.29 -29.26 5.38
C ASP A 335 -9.83 -30.59 6.00
N ASP A 336 -10.76 -31.53 6.18
CA ASP A 336 -10.47 -32.80 6.85
C ASP A 336 -9.58 -33.73 6.03
N LYS A 337 -9.61 -33.65 4.68
CA LYS A 337 -8.69 -34.44 3.85
C LYS A 337 -7.26 -33.95 4.03
N PHE A 338 -7.07 -32.63 4.11
CA PHE A 338 -5.76 -32.06 4.40
C PHE A 338 -5.27 -32.39 5.82
N LYS A 339 -6.14 -32.35 6.83
CA LYS A 339 -5.75 -32.81 8.19
C LYS A 339 -5.31 -34.26 8.18
N GLN A 340 -6.06 -35.12 7.50
CA GLN A 340 -5.71 -36.54 7.37
C GLN A 340 -4.38 -36.72 6.63
N SER A 341 -4.14 -35.96 5.56
CA SER A 341 -2.88 -36.03 4.82
C SER A 341 -1.68 -35.59 5.66
N LEU A 342 -1.85 -34.68 6.63
CA LEU A 342 -0.80 -34.30 7.59
C LEU A 342 -0.57 -35.36 8.68
N LEU A 343 -1.62 -36.10 9.08
CA LEU A 343 -1.54 -37.16 10.09
C LEU A 343 -0.88 -38.43 9.55
N GLU A 344 -1.19 -38.81 8.31
CA GLU A 344 -0.66 -40.01 7.65
C GLU A 344 0.76 -39.85 7.12
N ASP A 345 1.27 -38.61 7.10
CA ASP A 345 2.59 -38.28 6.60
C ASP A 345 3.71 -38.78 7.51
N GLU A 346 4.46 -39.81 7.09
CA GLU A 346 5.55 -40.39 7.89
C GLU A 346 6.71 -39.40 8.11
N ASP A 347 6.98 -38.51 7.15
CA ASP A 347 8.05 -37.52 7.27
C ASP A 347 7.75 -36.49 8.38
N LEU A 348 6.48 -36.35 8.78
CA LEU A 348 6.05 -35.47 9.87
C LEU A 348 5.92 -36.19 11.23
N ALA A 349 6.23 -37.48 11.31
CA ALA A 349 6.13 -38.26 12.54
C ALA A 349 6.93 -37.63 13.69
N TYR A 350 8.14 -37.18 13.39
CA TYR A 350 9.01 -36.54 14.38
C TYR A 350 8.39 -35.27 14.99
N LEU A 351 7.67 -34.47 14.20
CA LEU A 351 6.95 -33.29 14.71
C LEU A 351 5.81 -33.71 15.63
N ARG A 352 5.09 -34.79 15.31
CA ARG A 352 3.97 -35.30 16.14
C ARG A 352 4.45 -35.90 17.46
N GLU A 353 5.65 -36.47 17.49
CA GLU A 353 6.28 -37.03 18.69
C GLU A 353 6.95 -35.95 19.56
N ASN A 354 7.13 -34.74 19.03
CA ASN A 354 7.76 -33.64 19.75
C ASN A 354 6.88 -33.18 20.93
N LYS A 355 7.51 -32.84 22.07
CA LYS A 355 6.84 -32.40 23.31
C LYS A 355 5.90 -31.19 23.13
N TYR A 356 6.09 -30.39 22.08
CA TYR A 356 5.24 -29.23 21.78
C TYR A 356 3.95 -29.61 21.03
N PHE A 357 3.84 -30.84 20.51
CA PHE A 357 2.65 -31.37 19.86
C PHE A 357 1.64 -31.83 20.92
N SER A 358 0.97 -30.88 21.56
CA SER A 358 0.05 -31.15 22.64
C SER A 358 -1.07 -30.11 22.67
N VAL A 359 -2.09 -30.34 23.50
CA VAL A 359 -3.19 -29.38 23.71
C VAL A 359 -2.68 -27.99 24.11
N LYS A 360 -1.49 -27.89 24.75
CA LYS A 360 -0.84 -26.61 25.07
C LYS A 360 -0.52 -25.77 23.83
N ALA A 361 -0.38 -26.39 22.66
CA ALA A 361 -0.21 -25.72 21.38
C ALA A 361 -1.30 -24.68 21.08
N LEU A 362 -2.53 -24.91 21.55
CA LEU A 362 -3.64 -23.98 21.38
C LEU A 362 -3.53 -22.74 22.28
N SER A 363 -2.67 -22.77 23.29
CA SER A 363 -2.46 -21.69 24.26
C SER A 363 -1.19 -20.86 24.01
N TYR A 364 -0.27 -21.33 23.15
CA TYR A 364 0.94 -20.56 22.85
C TYR A 364 0.59 -19.30 22.06
N VAL A 365 1.16 -18.18 22.51
CA VAL A 365 1.22 -16.95 21.72
C VAL A 365 2.13 -17.21 20.52
N ASP A 366 1.79 -16.61 19.39
CA ASP A 366 2.58 -16.71 18.16
C ASP A 366 3.96 -16.06 18.36
N GLU A 367 4.95 -16.85 18.80
CA GLU A 367 6.31 -16.38 19.17
C GLU A 367 7.13 -15.88 17.97
N SER A 368 6.68 -16.14 16.74
CA SER A 368 7.36 -15.69 15.51
C SER A 368 7.39 -14.16 15.37
N GLN A 369 6.68 -13.44 16.23
CA GLN A 369 6.77 -11.99 16.35
C GLN A 369 7.58 -11.66 17.60
N THR A 370 8.82 -11.18 17.39
CA THR A 370 9.54 -10.49 18.45
C THR A 370 8.63 -9.37 18.99
N VAL A 371 8.63 -9.18 20.31
CA VAL A 371 7.83 -8.14 20.96
C VAL A 371 8.73 -6.93 21.17
N PRO A 372 8.85 -6.01 20.19
CA PRO A 372 9.67 -4.82 20.38
C PRO A 372 9.08 -3.96 21.50
N SER A 373 9.97 -3.32 22.27
CA SER A 373 9.59 -2.14 23.03
C SER A 373 9.21 -1.02 22.05
N LEU A 374 8.36 -0.09 22.47
CA LEU A 374 7.91 1.00 21.59
C LEU A 374 9.11 1.83 21.08
N ARG A 375 10.13 2.00 21.94
CA ARG A 375 11.38 2.71 21.60
C ARG A 375 12.23 2.02 20.55
N ASN A 376 12.14 0.69 20.46
CA ASN A 376 12.91 -0.12 19.53
C ASN A 376 12.04 -0.61 18.36
N LEU A 377 10.82 -0.09 18.21
CA LEU A 377 9.95 -0.42 17.11
C LEU A 377 10.61 0.00 15.79
N ASN A 378 10.88 -0.97 14.94
CA ASN A 378 11.43 -0.76 13.61
C ASN A 378 10.57 -1.51 12.61
N ILE A 379 9.69 -0.79 11.93
CA ILE A 379 8.79 -1.35 10.94
C ILE A 379 9.52 -1.43 9.61
N GLN A 380 9.57 -2.63 9.03
CA GLN A 380 10.22 -2.89 7.74
C GLN A 380 9.21 -3.20 6.62
N ALA A 381 7.94 -2.89 6.86
CA ALA A 381 6.88 -3.03 5.88
C ALA A 381 7.14 -2.15 4.64
N ALA A 382 7.15 -2.79 3.47
CA ALA A 382 7.49 -2.19 2.18
C ALA A 382 8.88 -1.49 2.15
N PHE A 383 9.14 -0.71 1.10
CA PHE A 383 10.32 0.14 1.00
C PHE A 383 9.98 1.60 1.36
N PRO A 384 10.95 2.41 1.79
CA PRO A 384 10.73 3.84 1.94
C PRO A 384 10.23 4.46 0.64
N CYS A 385 9.16 5.25 0.72
CA CYS A 385 8.64 6.05 -0.37
C CYS A 385 9.55 7.24 -0.65
N TYR A 386 9.48 7.77 -1.87
CA TYR A 386 10.30 8.89 -2.31
C TYR A 386 9.44 10.13 -2.59
N ALA A 387 9.96 11.29 -2.20
CA ALA A 387 9.39 12.58 -2.54
C ALA A 387 10.50 13.63 -2.76
N ILE A 388 10.21 14.63 -3.58
CA ILE A 388 11.07 15.82 -3.73
C ILE A 388 10.37 17.00 -3.07
N VAL A 389 10.94 17.51 -1.97
CA VAL A 389 10.49 18.77 -1.36
C VAL A 389 11.21 19.91 -2.07
N GLN A 390 10.51 20.64 -2.94
CA GLN A 390 11.08 21.75 -3.71
C GLN A 390 11.62 22.86 -2.80
N ALA A 391 12.52 23.70 -3.31
CA ALA A 391 12.93 24.91 -2.63
C ALA A 391 11.71 25.80 -2.35
N ALA A 392 11.71 26.48 -1.19
CA ALA A 392 10.61 27.33 -0.74
C ALA A 392 9.23 26.61 -0.68
N SER A 393 9.22 25.29 -0.45
CA SER A 393 7.98 24.49 -0.48
C SER A 393 7.85 23.54 0.71
N ILE A 394 6.65 23.00 0.86
CA ILE A 394 6.28 22.05 1.91
C ILE A 394 5.69 20.80 1.26
N TYR A 395 6.11 19.63 1.73
CA TYR A 395 5.50 18.35 1.42
C TYR A 395 4.70 17.86 2.63
N CYS A 396 3.46 17.40 2.39
CA CYS A 396 2.55 16.96 3.44
C CYS A 396 2.05 15.54 3.15
N TYR A 397 2.00 14.70 4.17
CA TYR A 397 1.39 13.38 4.12
C TYR A 397 0.25 13.33 5.14
N SER A 398 -0.99 13.13 4.68
CA SER A 398 -2.20 13.20 5.53
C SER A 398 -2.90 11.86 5.57
N PHE A 399 -3.44 11.48 6.73
CA PHE A 399 -4.15 10.21 6.92
C PHE A 399 -5.14 10.28 8.07
N MET A 400 -6.15 9.42 8.02
CA MET A 400 -7.20 9.31 9.04
C MET A 400 -6.85 8.24 10.07
N VAL A 401 -7.00 8.59 11.35
CA VAL A 401 -6.90 7.66 12.47
C VAL A 401 -8.30 7.45 13.05
N ASP A 402 -8.81 6.23 12.97
CA ASP A 402 -10.20 5.94 13.34
C ASP A 402 -10.31 5.42 14.78
N LYS A 403 -9.28 4.70 15.26
CA LYS A 403 -9.28 4.09 16.59
C LYS A 403 -8.40 4.88 17.57
N PRO A 404 -8.87 5.11 18.81
CA PRO A 404 -8.01 5.64 19.87
C PRO A 404 -6.95 4.61 20.25
N ASN A 405 -5.85 5.08 20.84
CA ASN A 405 -4.66 4.30 21.16
C ASN A 405 -3.98 3.67 19.94
N SER A 406 -4.20 4.20 18.74
CA SER A 406 -3.42 3.81 17.55
C SER A 406 -2.01 4.40 17.62
N LEU A 407 -1.06 3.83 16.89
CA LEU A 407 0.29 4.33 16.78
C LEU A 407 0.52 4.93 15.41
N ILE A 408 1.13 6.11 15.38
CA ILE A 408 1.74 6.64 14.16
C ILE A 408 3.23 6.38 14.27
N PHE A 409 3.77 5.59 13.34
CA PHE A 409 5.20 5.40 13.17
C PHE A 409 5.68 6.18 11.95
N TRP A 410 6.86 6.76 12.05
CA TRP A 410 7.57 7.35 10.92
C TRP A 410 9.05 6.99 10.94
N SER A 411 9.62 6.79 9.75
CA SER A 411 11.05 6.77 9.50
C SER A 411 11.33 7.65 8.29
N PHE A 412 12.34 8.52 8.34
CA PHE A 412 12.71 9.29 7.15
C PHE A 412 14.19 9.68 7.12
N ARG A 413 14.68 9.94 5.91
CA ARG A 413 16.02 10.45 5.63
C ARG A 413 15.98 11.35 4.40
N THR A 414 16.74 12.43 4.43
CA THR A 414 17.08 13.20 3.24
C THR A 414 18.40 12.69 2.67
N LEU A 415 18.60 12.71 1.35
CA LEU A 415 19.94 12.41 0.79
C LEU A 415 20.94 13.47 1.20
N ASP A 416 20.56 14.73 0.99
CA ASP A 416 21.38 15.90 1.24
C ASP A 416 20.64 16.90 2.12
N TYR A 417 21.40 17.55 3.01
CA TYR A 417 20.95 18.64 3.88
C TYR A 417 19.84 18.26 4.87
N ASP A 418 19.53 19.18 5.77
CA ASP A 418 18.42 19.05 6.71
C ASP A 418 17.06 19.33 6.06
N VAL A 419 16.00 18.97 6.78
CA VAL A 419 14.61 19.34 6.49
C VAL A 419 13.90 19.66 7.81
N SER A 420 12.91 20.55 7.78
CA SER A 420 12.05 20.75 8.95
C SER A 420 10.94 19.70 8.99
N PHE A 421 10.69 19.10 10.14
CA PHE A 421 9.71 18.02 10.33
C PHE A 421 8.73 18.34 11.45
N GLY A 422 7.45 18.03 11.24
CA GLY A 422 6.41 18.16 12.26
C GLY A 422 5.24 17.20 12.05
N LEU A 423 4.46 17.00 13.12
CA LEU A 423 3.23 16.18 13.12
C LEU A 423 2.10 16.97 13.76
N PHE A 424 0.97 17.04 13.05
CA PHE A 424 -0.17 17.88 13.40
C PHE A 424 -1.47 17.08 13.35
N LYS A 425 -2.41 17.45 14.23
CA LYS A 425 -3.82 17.06 14.15
C LYS A 425 -4.60 18.21 13.51
N LEU A 426 -5.38 17.88 12.49
CA LEU A 426 -6.32 18.80 11.84
C LEU A 426 -7.70 18.63 12.47
N LEU A 427 -8.41 19.74 12.70
CA LEU A 427 -9.77 19.70 13.25
C LEU A 427 -10.80 19.33 12.19
N THR A 428 -10.62 19.81 10.96
CA THR A 428 -11.54 19.59 9.84
C THR A 428 -10.80 19.21 8.56
N ILE A 429 -11.55 18.71 7.57
CA ILE A 429 -11.03 18.44 6.22
C ILE A 429 -10.68 19.76 5.52
N GLU A 430 -11.38 20.86 5.83
CA GLU A 430 -11.12 22.19 5.25
C GLU A 430 -9.70 22.69 5.61
N ASP A 431 -9.21 22.30 6.79
CA ASP A 431 -7.86 22.61 7.27
C ASP A 431 -6.75 21.91 6.46
N LEU A 432 -7.09 20.98 5.57
CA LEU A 432 -6.11 20.39 4.64
C LEU A 432 -5.44 21.49 3.78
N GLY A 433 -6.11 22.62 3.52
CA GLY A 433 -5.56 23.73 2.74
C GLY A 433 -4.51 24.57 3.48
N ILE A 434 -4.36 24.42 4.79
CA ILE A 434 -3.46 25.24 5.61
C ILE A 434 -2.00 24.86 5.33
N ILE A 435 -1.15 25.89 5.18
CA ILE A 435 0.30 25.77 4.92
C ILE A 435 1.11 26.48 6.01
N ASP A 436 0.51 27.40 6.78
CA ASP A 436 1.16 28.04 7.93
C ASP A 436 1.05 27.15 9.18
N TYR A 437 2.06 26.31 9.38
CA TYR A 437 2.18 25.44 10.55
C TYR A 437 2.97 26.07 11.69
N LEU A 438 3.43 27.32 11.54
CA LEU A 438 4.20 28.03 12.57
C LEU A 438 3.29 28.64 13.64
N ASN A 439 2.07 29.00 13.25
CA ASN A 439 1.06 29.54 14.14
C ASN A 439 0.02 28.45 14.46
N GLU A 440 -0.02 27.93 15.70
CA GLU A 440 -1.05 26.96 16.18
C GLU A 440 -2.48 27.55 16.23
N ARG A 441 -2.73 28.64 15.52
CA ARG A 441 -4.05 29.24 15.32
C ARG A 441 -4.63 28.65 14.04
N ASN A 442 -5.96 28.55 13.94
CA ASN A 442 -6.71 28.00 12.79
C ASN A 442 -6.90 26.47 12.77
N GLY A 443 -7.31 25.87 13.88
CA GLY A 443 -7.78 24.47 13.85
C GLY A 443 -6.70 23.41 13.58
N VAL A 444 -5.43 23.74 13.80
CA VAL A 444 -4.30 22.82 13.71
C VAL A 444 -3.62 22.72 15.06
N LYS A 445 -3.58 21.51 15.64
CA LYS A 445 -2.90 21.24 16.91
C LYS A 445 -1.59 20.50 16.65
N SER A 446 -0.46 21.05 17.06
CA SER A 446 0.83 20.37 16.96
C SER A 446 0.91 19.21 17.97
N LEU A 447 1.34 18.04 17.50
CA LEU A 447 1.77 16.93 18.35
C LEU A 447 3.29 16.92 18.45
N ILE A 448 3.95 17.19 17.32
CA ILE A 448 5.38 17.43 17.22
C ILE A 448 5.53 18.75 16.50
N LYS A 449 6.10 19.74 17.20
CA LYS A 449 6.36 21.05 16.63
C LYS A 449 7.33 20.95 15.48
N LEU A 450 7.16 21.83 14.50
CA LEU A 450 8.04 21.91 13.35
C LEU A 450 9.46 22.25 13.81
N GLN A 451 10.40 21.36 13.56
CA GLN A 451 11.81 21.53 13.95
C GLN A 451 12.72 21.13 12.81
N ARG A 452 13.85 21.84 12.67
CA ARG A 452 14.87 21.55 11.66
C ARG A 452 15.72 20.35 12.11
N ILE A 453 15.77 19.30 11.30
CA ILE A 453 16.42 18.03 11.67
C ILE A 453 17.46 17.65 10.62
N GLU A 454 18.66 17.28 11.08
CA GLU A 454 19.77 16.82 10.23
C GLU A 454 19.60 15.38 9.74
N SER A 455 18.45 15.07 9.12
CA SER A 455 18.09 13.72 8.67
C SER A 455 19.01 13.13 7.59
N HIS A 456 19.87 13.93 6.97
CA HIS A 456 20.89 13.47 6.02
C HIS A 456 22.03 12.70 6.69
N LYS A 457 22.34 13.01 7.96
CA LYS A 457 23.40 12.35 8.72
C LYS A 457 22.98 10.96 9.19
N GLN A 458 21.75 10.85 9.71
CA GLN A 458 21.17 9.61 10.19
C GLN A 458 19.66 9.58 9.93
N PRO A 459 19.08 8.42 9.56
CA PRO A 459 17.63 8.27 9.50
C PRO A 459 16.97 8.62 10.83
N ILE A 460 15.89 9.38 10.76
CA ILE A 460 15.07 9.76 11.91
C ILE A 460 13.94 8.75 12.03
N ILE A 461 13.79 8.15 13.20
CA ILE A 461 12.72 7.20 13.50
C ILE A 461 11.95 7.72 14.70
N GLY A 462 10.62 7.66 14.64
CA GLY A 462 9.79 8.01 15.77
C GLY A 462 8.44 7.31 15.74
N VAL A 463 7.81 7.29 16.90
CA VAL A 463 6.48 6.71 17.09
C VAL A 463 5.72 7.56 18.11
N THR A 464 4.42 7.73 17.91
CA THR A 464 3.55 8.40 18.88
C THR A 464 2.22 7.68 19.05
N VAL A 465 1.67 7.76 20.25
CA VAL A 465 0.36 7.18 20.60
C VAL A 465 -0.73 8.22 20.37
N ILE A 466 -1.76 7.83 19.63
CA ILE A 466 -2.89 8.69 19.30
C ILE A 466 -4.06 8.42 20.21
N SER A 467 -4.26 9.30 21.19
CA SER A 467 -5.38 9.24 22.12
C SER A 467 -6.72 9.65 21.49
N ASN A 468 -6.70 10.55 20.51
CA ASN A 468 -7.92 11.13 19.94
C ASN A 468 -7.99 10.88 18.43
N PRO A 469 -8.89 10.01 17.93
CA PRO A 469 -9.15 9.83 16.51
C PRO A 469 -9.36 11.14 15.73
N GLY A 470 -9.10 11.11 14.43
CA GLY A 470 -9.25 12.25 13.54
C GLY A 470 -8.23 12.30 12.42
N LEU A 471 -8.12 13.46 11.79
CA LEU A 471 -7.22 13.70 10.66
C LEU A 471 -5.85 14.15 11.15
N TYR A 472 -4.81 13.46 10.70
CA TYR A 472 -3.42 13.75 11.04
C TYR A 472 -2.61 14.08 9.80
N ARG A 473 -1.57 14.90 10.00
CA ARG A 473 -0.68 15.32 8.93
C ARG A 473 0.76 15.38 9.40
N ILE A 474 1.62 14.70 8.66
CA ILE A 474 3.07 14.84 8.73
C ILE A 474 3.51 15.91 7.72
N VAL A 475 4.41 16.79 8.14
CA VAL A 475 4.89 17.92 7.36
C VAL A 475 6.41 17.86 7.25
N PHE A 476 6.89 17.93 6.01
CA PHE A 476 8.29 18.13 5.66
C PHE A 476 8.44 19.50 5.02
N ASP A 477 9.00 20.45 5.75
CA ASP A 477 9.10 21.84 5.37
C ASP A 477 10.52 22.18 4.89
N ASN A 478 10.61 22.71 3.67
CA ASN A 478 11.81 23.23 3.04
C ASN A 478 11.62 24.71 2.62
N SER A 479 10.64 25.40 3.19
CA SER A 479 10.32 26.82 2.94
C SER A 479 11.52 27.74 3.16
N TYR A 480 12.39 27.40 4.12
CA TYR A 480 13.59 28.16 4.45
C TYR A 480 14.72 28.04 3.41
N SER A 481 14.61 27.10 2.46
CA SER A 481 15.64 26.89 1.44
C SER A 481 15.29 27.62 0.16
N TYR A 482 16.12 28.61 -0.22
CA TYR A 482 15.89 29.42 -1.42
C TYR A 482 16.23 28.69 -2.74
N LEU A 483 17.23 27.80 -2.72
CA LEU A 483 17.83 27.25 -3.95
C LEU A 483 17.83 25.73 -4.04
N ARG A 484 17.62 25.02 -2.94
CA ARG A 484 17.86 23.57 -2.88
C ARG A 484 16.57 22.83 -2.59
N SER A 485 16.15 21.98 -3.52
CA SER A 485 15.19 20.92 -3.21
C SER A 485 15.83 19.87 -2.28
N LYS A 486 14.99 19.05 -1.65
CA LYS A 486 15.39 17.94 -0.78
C LYS A 486 14.82 16.66 -1.36
N GLN A 487 15.69 15.67 -1.56
CA GLN A 487 15.30 14.30 -1.89
C GLN A 487 15.00 13.57 -0.59
N LEU A 488 13.74 13.22 -0.38
CA LEU A 488 13.21 12.64 0.86
C LEU A 488 12.84 11.18 0.64
N PHE A 489 13.38 10.30 1.47
CA PHE A 489 12.94 8.93 1.63
C PHE A 489 12.19 8.80 2.95
N TYR A 490 10.98 8.25 2.93
CA TYR A 490 10.13 8.19 4.12
C TYR A 490 9.26 6.93 4.18
N SER A 491 8.98 6.45 5.39
CA SER A 491 8.06 5.37 5.69
C SER A 491 7.12 5.86 6.79
N ILE A 492 5.82 5.88 6.53
CA ILE A 492 4.79 6.31 7.49
C ILE A 492 3.78 5.19 7.61
N HIS A 493 3.58 4.70 8.82
CA HIS A 493 2.70 3.57 9.09
C HIS A 493 1.73 3.90 10.23
N LEU A 494 0.45 3.58 10.03
CA LEU A 494 -0.58 3.65 11.06
C LEU A 494 -0.83 2.24 11.60
N LEU A 495 -0.58 2.04 12.89
CA LEU A 495 -0.83 0.78 13.57
C LEU A 495 -2.06 0.90 14.46
N GLU A 496 -3.06 0.06 14.20
CA GLU A 496 -4.32 0.05 14.95
C GLU A 496 -4.39 -1.18 15.86
N THR A 497 -5.02 -1.02 17.02
CA THR A 497 -5.32 -2.15 17.89
C THR A 497 -6.39 -3.05 17.26
N LYS A 498 -6.33 -4.36 17.55
CA LYS A 498 -7.29 -5.36 17.06
C LYS A 498 -8.73 -4.91 17.26
#